data_AF-A0A498ENV1-F1
#
_entry.id   AF-A0A498ENV1-F1
#
_cell.length_a   1.000
_cell.length_b   1.000
_cell.length_c   1.000
_cell.angle_alpha   90.00
_cell.angle_beta   90.00
_cell.angle_gamma   90.00
#
_symmetry.space_group_name_H-M   'P 1'
#
loop_
_entity.id
_entity.type
_entity.pdbx_description
1 polymer ?
#
loop_
_entity_poly.entity_id
_entity_poly.type
_entity_poly.pdbx_seq_one_letter_code
_entity_poly.pdbx_strand_id
1 'polypeptide(L)'
;MGHVYYHHPGDNQFSLDFVHEAPSEIVARIVEYDDDVAVKVRKYDLDSEFFGIYTSRVGGGDVGDLEFDLDEPLSEMGADNGTIVARLLEIYQALIAQNEEEEGVPVEAYKNIDIDALPGALNRVSWEGNATDVAGRLASNLILKHALPNANHRTAVALVQFYLRRIAPDFSMPETSVEIDSETYDWREWVNEYINDSKRLLTVRRKNVLLKHLSDFGATALERKHEVQIDLTAYELDMYPAEAKTVYATAHEELWIEFVEEAVERTDNPELMEAPGLSKAEFAEKIRTLE
;
A
#
# COMPACT_ATOMS: atom_id res chain seq x y z
N MET A 1 11.99 26.25 2.68
CA MET A 1 11.06 25.26 2.11
C MET A 1 10.16 24.82 3.25
N GLY A 2 8.83 24.97 3.11
CA GLY A 2 7.92 24.66 4.20
C GLY A 2 7.81 23.15 4.38
N HIS A 3 8.23 22.65 5.53
CA HIS A 3 8.33 21.21 5.81
C HIS A 3 7.44 20.83 7.00
N VAL A 4 6.67 19.75 6.81
CA VAL A 4 5.76 19.21 7.82
C VAL A 4 5.94 17.71 7.90
N TYR A 5 5.82 17.15 9.09
CA TYR A 5 5.88 15.70 9.28
C TYR A 5 4.48 15.09 9.23
N TYR A 6 4.28 14.07 8.39
CA TYR A 6 3.08 13.23 8.44
C TYR A 6 3.12 12.24 9.59
N HIS A 7 4.27 11.64 9.91
CA HIS A 7 4.45 10.86 11.14
C HIS A 7 5.24 11.69 12.14
N HIS A 8 4.85 11.70 13.42
CA HIS A 8 5.49 12.57 14.40
C HIS A 8 7.00 12.27 14.49
N PRO A 9 7.89 13.28 14.43
CA PRO A 9 9.34 13.06 14.32
C PRO A 9 9.97 12.41 15.56
N GLY A 10 9.32 12.57 16.72
CA GLY A 10 9.73 11.90 17.96
C GLY A 10 9.06 10.55 18.22
N ASP A 11 8.09 10.14 17.39
CA ASP A 11 7.35 8.88 17.55
C ASP A 11 6.57 8.53 16.28
N ASN A 12 7.09 7.58 15.49
CA ASN A 12 6.55 7.26 14.18
C ASN A 12 5.22 6.47 14.21
N GLN A 13 4.74 6.07 15.39
CA GLN A 13 3.41 5.46 15.55
C GLN A 13 2.29 6.49 15.42
N PHE A 14 2.60 7.76 15.64
CA PHE A 14 1.66 8.86 15.56
C PHE A 14 1.62 9.44 14.15
N SER A 15 0.44 9.57 13.56
CA SER A 15 0.24 10.19 12.24
C SER A 15 -0.60 11.46 12.33
N LEU A 16 -0.31 12.41 11.45
CA LEU A 16 -1.00 13.70 11.39
C LEU A 16 -2.46 13.48 10.97
N ASP A 17 -3.37 13.94 11.82
CA ASP A 17 -4.79 13.76 11.64
C ASP A 17 -5.53 15.06 11.34
N PHE A 18 -5.17 16.14 12.04
CA PHE A 18 -5.86 17.43 11.95
C PHE A 18 -4.88 18.60 12.07
N VAL A 19 -5.20 19.73 11.42
CA VAL A 19 -4.42 20.98 11.50
C VAL A 19 -5.33 22.19 11.61
N HIS A 20 -4.92 23.19 12.39
CA HIS A 20 -5.63 24.46 12.50
C HIS A 20 -4.73 25.58 13.06
N GLU A 21 -5.00 26.84 12.70
CA GLU A 21 -4.29 28.02 13.22
C GLU A 21 -4.70 28.36 14.67
N ALA A 22 -6.00 28.27 14.97
CA ALA A 22 -6.55 28.62 16.27
C ALA A 22 -6.37 27.49 17.32
N PRO A 23 -5.74 27.77 18.48
CA PRO A 23 -5.61 26.79 19.56
C PRO A 23 -6.95 26.29 20.12
N SER A 24 -8.01 27.10 20.07
CA SER A 24 -9.35 26.69 20.52
C SER A 24 -9.92 25.54 19.70
N GLU A 25 -9.71 25.55 18.38
CA GLU A 25 -10.16 24.49 17.47
C GLU A 25 -9.35 23.20 17.70
N ILE A 26 -8.07 23.32 18.04
CA ILE A 26 -7.24 22.18 18.43
C ILE A 26 -7.78 21.53 19.69
N VAL A 27 -8.07 22.32 20.74
CA VAL A 27 -8.64 21.79 21.98
C VAL A 27 -10.02 21.17 21.73
N ALA A 28 -10.87 21.81 20.93
CA ALA A 28 -12.18 21.29 20.56
C ALA A 28 -12.07 19.95 19.83
N ARG A 29 -11.11 19.81 18.90
CA ARG A 29 -10.87 18.53 18.21
C ARG A 29 -10.35 17.46 19.17
N ILE A 30 -9.46 17.80 20.11
CA ILE A 30 -8.89 16.82 21.04
C ILE A 30 -9.96 16.15 21.89
N VAL A 31 -10.96 16.91 22.36
CA VAL A 31 -12.04 16.38 23.20
C VAL A 31 -13.05 15.51 22.44
N GLU A 32 -12.99 15.48 21.10
CA GLU A 32 -13.82 14.61 20.26
C GLU A 32 -13.22 13.21 20.09
N TYR A 33 -11.93 13.01 20.37
CA TYR A 33 -11.32 11.68 20.25
C TYR A 33 -11.73 10.77 21.40
N ASP A 34 -11.89 9.49 21.08
CA ASP A 34 -12.13 8.43 22.06
C ASP A 34 -10.93 8.28 23.03
N ASP A 35 -11.19 7.78 24.25
CA ASP A 35 -10.18 7.63 25.31
C ASP A 35 -9.03 6.67 24.94
N ASP A 36 -9.22 5.80 23.94
CA ASP A 36 -8.21 4.85 23.43
C ASP A 36 -7.29 5.47 22.35
N VAL A 37 -7.52 6.74 21.98
CA VAL A 37 -6.70 7.48 21.02
C VAL A 37 -5.65 8.31 21.76
N ALA A 38 -4.39 7.95 21.61
CA ALA A 38 -3.29 8.77 22.10
C ALA A 38 -3.08 9.98 21.18
N VAL A 39 -2.87 11.16 21.77
CA VAL A 39 -2.74 12.44 21.03
C VAL A 39 -1.43 13.16 21.35
N LYS A 40 -0.79 13.71 20.32
CA LYS A 40 0.35 14.65 20.42
C LYS A 40 0.04 15.90 19.60
N VAL A 41 0.42 17.08 20.11
CA VAL A 41 0.26 18.34 19.39
C VAL A 41 1.63 18.92 19.06
N ARG A 42 1.79 19.42 17.84
CA ARG A 42 3.01 20.11 17.40
C ARG A 42 2.64 21.44 16.77
N LYS A 43 3.35 22.50 17.14
CA LYS A 43 3.27 23.82 16.51
C LYS A 43 4.21 23.90 15.32
N TYR A 44 3.75 24.56 14.26
CA TYR A 44 4.50 24.91 13.06
C TYR A 44 4.44 26.42 12.86
N ASP A 45 5.56 26.96 12.36
CA ASP A 45 5.71 28.38 12.03
C ASP A 45 6.30 28.43 10.62
N LEU A 46 5.40 28.50 9.63
CA LEU A 46 5.73 28.55 8.20
C LEU A 46 5.31 29.93 7.65
N ASP A 47 4.48 29.98 6.60
CA ASP A 47 3.93 31.26 6.13
C ASP A 47 2.88 31.79 7.13
N SER A 48 2.18 30.87 7.80
CA SER A 48 1.33 31.13 8.95
C SER A 48 1.66 30.19 10.10
N GLU A 49 1.44 30.66 11.33
CA GLU A 49 1.49 29.80 12.52
C GLU A 49 0.28 28.87 12.56
N PHE A 50 0.51 27.57 12.75
CA PHE A 50 -0.56 26.60 12.95
C PHE A 50 -0.13 25.44 13.85
N PHE A 51 -1.10 24.62 14.24
CA PHE A 51 -0.91 23.46 15.10
C PHE A 51 -1.39 22.20 14.37
N GLY A 52 -0.62 21.13 14.47
CA GLY A 52 -0.99 19.80 14.00
C GLY A 52 -1.27 18.86 15.16
N ILE A 53 -2.38 18.13 15.08
CA ILE A 53 -2.73 17.02 15.96
C ILE A 53 -2.27 15.73 15.31
N TYR A 54 -1.50 14.96 16.07
CA TYR A 54 -1.05 13.63 15.71
C TYR A 54 -1.74 12.60 16.59
N THR A 55 -2.25 11.53 15.99
CA THR A 55 -2.97 10.48 16.70
C THR A 55 -2.33 9.11 16.48
N SER A 56 -2.47 8.25 17.49
CA SER A 56 -2.15 6.82 17.42
C SER A 56 -3.23 6.04 18.17
N ARG A 57 -3.68 4.92 17.60
CA ARG A 57 -4.55 3.98 18.31
C ARG A 57 -3.68 2.88 18.89
N VAL A 58 -3.72 2.70 20.20
CA VAL A 58 -2.92 1.70 20.91
C VAL A 58 -3.56 0.33 20.68
N GLY A 59 -2.98 -0.50 19.81
CA GLY A 59 -3.49 -1.84 19.54
C GLY A 59 -2.71 -2.57 18.46
N GLY A 60 -1.55 -3.13 18.82
CA GLY A 60 -0.84 -4.12 18.01
C GLY A 60 -0.49 -5.32 18.89
N GLY A 61 -0.77 -6.51 18.39
CA GLY A 61 -0.37 -7.80 18.98
C GLY A 61 0.59 -8.54 18.04
N ASP A 62 1.14 -9.65 18.50
CA ASP A 62 2.02 -10.51 17.69
C ASP A 62 1.23 -11.13 16.51
N VAL A 63 1.82 -11.22 15.30
CA VAL A 63 1.20 -11.93 14.15
C VAL A 63 1.16 -13.43 14.43
N GLY A 64 2.14 -13.96 15.17
CA GLY A 64 2.28 -15.40 15.44
C GLY A 64 1.09 -16.04 16.16
N ASP A 65 0.27 -15.24 16.84
CA ASP A 65 -0.92 -15.68 17.59
C ASP A 65 -2.24 -15.53 16.79
N LEU A 66 -2.20 -15.08 15.53
CA LEU A 66 -3.40 -14.96 14.70
C LEU A 66 -3.82 -16.34 14.15
N GLU A 67 -4.68 -17.06 14.89
CA GLU A 67 -5.48 -18.15 14.32
C GLU A 67 -6.52 -17.54 13.37
N PHE A 68 -6.31 -17.73 12.07
CA PHE A 68 -7.28 -17.33 11.05
C PHE A 68 -8.32 -18.45 10.90
N ASP A 69 -9.52 -18.26 11.45
CA ASP A 69 -10.68 -19.07 11.04
C ASP A 69 -11.16 -18.56 9.67
N LEU A 70 -10.60 -19.16 8.62
CA LEU A 70 -10.84 -18.76 7.22
C LEU A 70 -12.00 -19.50 6.58
N ASP A 71 -12.49 -20.59 7.20
CA ASP A 71 -13.43 -21.50 6.56
C ASP A 71 -14.78 -20.83 6.28
N GLU A 72 -15.34 -20.14 7.27
CA GLU A 72 -16.61 -19.41 7.12
C GLU A 72 -16.45 -18.21 6.15
N PRO A 73 -15.50 -17.27 6.34
CA PRO A 73 -15.32 -16.13 5.44
C PRO A 73 -15.06 -16.54 3.98
N LEU A 74 -14.24 -17.57 3.73
CA LEU A 74 -13.95 -18.03 2.37
C LEU A 74 -15.17 -18.71 1.73
N SER A 75 -15.99 -19.42 2.51
CA SER A 75 -17.20 -20.09 2.01
C SER A 75 -18.29 -19.11 1.55
N GLU A 76 -18.35 -17.93 2.14
CA GLU A 76 -19.27 -16.85 1.75
C GLU A 76 -18.81 -16.12 0.48
N MET A 77 -17.54 -16.27 0.08
CA MET A 77 -17.02 -15.70 -1.15
C MET A 77 -17.48 -16.50 -2.37
N GLY A 78 -17.74 -15.81 -3.49
CA GLY A 78 -17.88 -16.48 -4.77
C GLY A 78 -16.63 -17.32 -5.07
N ALA A 79 -16.80 -18.50 -5.68
CA ALA A 79 -15.75 -19.52 -5.82
C ALA A 79 -14.41 -18.97 -6.37
N ASP A 80 -14.43 -18.06 -7.34
CA ASP A 80 -13.20 -17.48 -7.89
C ASP A 80 -12.52 -16.52 -6.91
N ASN A 81 -13.30 -15.71 -6.17
CA ASN A 81 -12.77 -14.86 -5.11
C ASN A 81 -12.17 -15.69 -3.99
N GLY A 82 -12.90 -16.70 -3.50
CA GLY A 82 -12.43 -17.57 -2.42
C GLY A 82 -11.10 -18.24 -2.77
N THR A 83 -10.98 -18.77 -3.99
CA THR A 83 -9.72 -19.38 -4.47
C THR A 83 -8.56 -18.37 -4.51
N ILE A 84 -8.77 -17.18 -5.08
CA ILE A 84 -7.69 -16.17 -5.19
C ILE A 84 -7.32 -15.61 -3.80
N VAL A 85 -8.30 -15.40 -2.93
CA VAL A 85 -8.06 -14.90 -1.55
C VAL A 85 -7.31 -15.94 -0.72
N ALA A 86 -7.70 -17.21 -0.77
CA ALA A 86 -6.97 -18.29 -0.09
C ALA A 86 -5.49 -18.29 -0.52
N ARG A 87 -5.23 -18.21 -1.83
CA ARG A 87 -3.86 -18.16 -2.36
C ARG A 87 -3.10 -16.91 -1.93
N LEU A 88 -3.76 -15.75 -1.89
CA LEU A 88 -3.16 -14.51 -1.38
C LEU A 88 -2.73 -14.65 0.09
N LEU A 89 -3.57 -15.27 0.93
CA LEU A 89 -3.29 -15.49 2.35
C LEU A 89 -2.14 -16.49 2.56
N GLU A 90 -2.08 -17.56 1.75
CA GLU A 90 -0.94 -18.48 1.74
C GLU A 90 0.37 -17.77 1.38
N ILE A 91 0.36 -16.91 0.35
CA ILE A 91 1.52 -16.10 -0.04
C ILE A 91 1.92 -15.16 1.10
N TYR A 92 0.96 -14.51 1.74
CA TYR A 92 1.22 -13.63 2.88
C TYR A 92 1.87 -14.40 4.04
N GLN A 93 1.31 -15.55 4.44
CA GLN A 93 1.86 -16.38 5.52
C GLN A 93 3.29 -16.84 5.21
N ALA A 94 3.56 -17.29 3.98
CA ALA A 94 4.90 -17.70 3.56
C ALA A 94 5.91 -16.53 3.65
N LEU A 95 5.50 -15.32 3.25
CA LEU A 95 6.36 -14.13 3.35
C LEU A 95 6.64 -13.73 4.80
N ILE A 96 5.68 -13.88 5.71
CA ILE A 96 5.91 -13.60 7.13
C ILE A 96 6.89 -14.62 7.70
N ALA A 97 6.65 -15.92 7.50
CA ALA A 97 7.53 -16.97 7.99
C ALA A 97 8.98 -16.80 7.49
N GLN A 98 9.16 -16.42 6.21
CA GLN A 98 10.48 -16.13 5.65
C GLN A 98 11.14 -14.93 6.34
N ASN A 99 10.41 -13.83 6.56
CA ASN A 99 10.99 -12.67 7.26
C ASN A 99 11.40 -13.01 8.70
N GLU A 100 10.61 -13.83 9.41
CA GLU A 100 10.93 -14.26 10.77
C GLU A 100 12.18 -15.14 10.81
N GLU A 101 12.36 -16.02 9.81
CA GLU A 101 13.56 -16.84 9.65
C GLU A 101 14.80 -15.98 9.33
N GLU A 102 14.65 -14.96 8.49
CA GLU A 102 15.75 -14.07 8.07
C GLU A 102 16.16 -13.07 9.17
N GLU A 103 15.18 -12.45 9.85
CA GLU A 103 15.41 -11.35 10.81
C GLU A 103 15.47 -11.84 12.28
N GLY A 104 15.06 -13.08 12.56
CA GLY A 104 15.07 -13.68 13.90
C GLY A 104 14.08 -13.07 14.89
N VAL A 105 13.15 -12.23 14.42
CA VAL A 105 12.09 -11.58 15.20
C VAL A 105 10.74 -11.72 14.51
N PRO A 106 9.65 -12.01 15.26
CA PRO A 106 8.30 -12.04 14.70
C PRO A 106 7.92 -10.71 14.02
N VAL A 107 7.20 -10.79 12.91
CA VAL A 107 6.65 -9.57 12.29
C VAL A 107 5.44 -9.11 13.11
N GLU A 108 5.41 -7.87 13.58
CA GLU A 108 4.29 -7.37 14.38
C GLU A 108 3.03 -7.04 13.52
N ALA A 109 1.84 -7.38 14.03
CA ALA A 109 0.55 -7.05 13.41
C ALA A 109 0.04 -5.75 14.02
N TYR A 110 -0.11 -4.70 13.20
CA TYR A 110 -0.75 -3.47 13.71
C TYR A 110 -2.28 -3.52 13.63
N LYS A 111 -2.88 -4.59 13.09
CA LYS A 111 -4.33 -4.84 13.02
C LYS A 111 -4.62 -6.31 12.68
N ASN A 112 -5.91 -6.70 12.63
CA ASN A 112 -6.34 -7.97 12.04
C ASN A 112 -6.43 -7.88 10.50
N ILE A 113 -6.38 -9.03 9.82
CA ILE A 113 -6.71 -9.09 8.38
C ILE A 113 -8.18 -8.73 8.20
N ASP A 114 -8.44 -7.77 7.30
CA ASP A 114 -9.79 -7.43 6.86
C ASP A 114 -10.18 -8.39 5.72
N ILE A 115 -10.60 -9.61 6.06
CA ILE A 115 -10.85 -10.69 5.07
C ILE A 115 -12.04 -10.32 4.16
N ASP A 116 -13.12 -9.81 4.75
CA ASP A 116 -14.35 -9.43 4.04
C ASP A 116 -14.13 -8.33 3.00
N ALA A 117 -13.06 -7.56 3.18
CA ALA A 117 -12.60 -6.53 2.27
C ALA A 117 -11.96 -7.05 0.98
N LEU A 118 -11.36 -8.24 1.00
CA LEU A 118 -10.54 -8.77 -0.09
C LEU A 118 -11.35 -9.07 -1.37
N PRO A 119 -12.55 -9.68 -1.32
CA PRO A 119 -13.41 -9.83 -2.50
C PRO A 119 -13.70 -8.49 -3.18
N GLY A 120 -13.91 -7.45 -2.39
CA GLY A 120 -14.14 -6.09 -2.89
C GLY A 120 -12.94 -5.51 -3.65
N ALA A 121 -11.70 -5.86 -3.26
CA ALA A 121 -10.50 -5.49 -4.01
C ALA A 121 -10.45 -6.23 -5.36
N LEU A 122 -10.66 -7.55 -5.35
CA LEU A 122 -10.62 -8.38 -6.56
C LEU A 122 -11.76 -8.07 -7.55
N ASN A 123 -12.89 -7.60 -7.07
CA ASN A 123 -14.03 -7.21 -7.91
C ASN A 123 -13.83 -5.86 -8.60
N ARG A 124 -12.89 -5.03 -8.13
CA ARG A 124 -12.57 -3.73 -8.75
C ARG A 124 -11.49 -3.82 -9.80
N VAL A 125 -10.73 -4.92 -9.83
CA VAL A 125 -9.75 -5.18 -10.88
C VAL A 125 -10.46 -5.29 -12.22
N SER A 126 -10.05 -4.48 -13.19
CA SER A 126 -10.36 -4.73 -14.59
C SER A 126 -9.46 -5.87 -15.08
N TRP A 127 -10.07 -7.01 -15.43
CA TRP A 127 -9.40 -8.22 -15.93
C TRP A 127 -9.27 -8.22 -17.47
N GLU A 128 -9.41 -7.05 -18.10
CA GLU A 128 -9.25 -6.86 -19.54
C GLU A 128 -7.83 -6.34 -19.87
N GLY A 129 -7.36 -6.57 -21.09
CA GLY A 129 -6.04 -6.11 -21.55
C GLY A 129 -4.97 -7.20 -21.49
N ASN A 130 -3.72 -6.77 -21.44
CA ASN A 130 -2.57 -7.66 -21.50
C ASN A 130 -2.20 -8.18 -20.10
N ALA A 131 -1.27 -9.14 -20.02
CA ALA A 131 -0.90 -9.78 -18.76
C ALA A 131 -0.34 -8.77 -17.75
N THR A 132 0.45 -7.81 -18.22
CA THR A 132 1.02 -6.73 -17.39
C THR A 132 -0.05 -5.77 -16.87
N ASP A 133 -1.05 -5.41 -17.69
CA ASP A 133 -2.20 -4.60 -17.28
C ASP A 133 -2.92 -5.22 -16.09
N VAL A 134 -3.34 -6.49 -16.24
CA VAL A 134 -4.13 -7.19 -15.22
C VAL A 134 -3.32 -7.38 -13.95
N ALA A 135 -2.03 -7.73 -14.08
CA ALA A 135 -1.12 -7.87 -12.95
C ALA A 135 -0.93 -6.55 -12.18
N GLY A 136 -0.66 -5.44 -12.87
CA GLY A 136 -0.52 -4.13 -12.25
C GLY A 136 -1.79 -3.67 -11.54
N ARG A 137 -2.96 -3.89 -12.17
CA ARG A 137 -4.28 -3.62 -11.57
C ARG A 137 -4.54 -4.45 -10.33
N LEU A 138 -4.16 -5.72 -10.36
CA LEU A 138 -4.28 -6.63 -9.22
C LEU A 138 -3.46 -6.13 -8.04
N ALA A 139 -2.19 -5.77 -8.26
CA ALA A 139 -1.33 -5.18 -7.23
C ALA A 139 -1.91 -3.88 -6.68
N SER A 140 -2.27 -2.96 -7.57
CA SER A 140 -2.82 -1.65 -7.20
C SER A 140 -4.06 -1.78 -6.31
N ASN A 141 -5.03 -2.61 -6.70
CA ASN A 141 -6.28 -2.78 -5.95
C ASN A 141 -6.08 -3.43 -4.58
N LEU A 142 -5.18 -4.41 -4.47
CA LEU A 142 -4.85 -5.03 -3.19
C LEU A 142 -4.17 -4.04 -2.23
N ILE A 143 -3.19 -3.28 -2.73
CA ILE A 143 -2.47 -2.27 -1.95
C ILE A 143 -3.41 -1.12 -1.53
N LEU A 144 -4.26 -0.64 -2.43
CA LEU A 144 -5.26 0.40 -2.13
C LEU A 144 -6.25 -0.05 -1.07
N LYS A 145 -6.67 -1.32 -1.10
CA LYS A 145 -7.57 -1.88 -0.10
C LYS A 145 -6.88 -2.06 1.24
N HIS A 146 -5.58 -2.38 1.23
CA HIS A 146 -4.73 -2.47 2.41
C HIS A 146 -5.33 -3.38 3.49
N ALA A 147 -5.83 -4.55 3.07
CA ALA A 147 -6.55 -5.48 3.94
C ALA A 147 -5.63 -6.22 4.92
N LEU A 148 -4.37 -6.42 4.55
CA LEU A 148 -3.39 -7.14 5.37
C LEU A 148 -2.81 -6.23 6.46
N PRO A 149 -2.39 -6.79 7.60
CA PRO A 149 -1.93 -6.04 8.76
C PRO A 149 -0.48 -5.62 8.66
N ASN A 150 0.24 -6.01 7.63
CA ASN A 150 1.54 -5.50 7.21
C ASN A 150 1.80 -6.09 5.82
N ALA A 151 3.01 -5.91 5.27
CA ALA A 151 3.47 -6.53 4.02
C ALA A 151 2.59 -6.39 2.77
N ASN A 152 1.56 -5.51 2.74
CA ASN A 152 0.63 -5.36 1.61
C ASN A 152 1.35 -5.22 0.25
N HIS A 153 2.40 -4.39 0.17
CA HIS A 153 3.23 -4.25 -1.04
C HIS A 153 3.93 -5.55 -1.43
N ARG A 154 4.61 -6.21 -0.48
CA ARG A 154 5.35 -7.45 -0.74
C ARG A 154 4.42 -8.57 -1.18
N THR A 155 3.28 -8.73 -0.52
CA THR A 155 2.27 -9.73 -0.89
C THR A 155 1.67 -9.44 -2.26
N ALA A 156 1.39 -8.18 -2.59
CA ALA A 156 0.91 -7.80 -3.91
C ALA A 156 1.92 -8.14 -5.03
N VAL A 157 3.21 -7.84 -4.83
CA VAL A 157 4.28 -8.19 -5.77
C VAL A 157 4.43 -9.70 -5.92
N ALA A 158 4.39 -10.46 -4.82
CA ALA A 158 4.45 -11.91 -4.86
C ALA A 158 3.23 -12.52 -5.60
N LEU A 159 2.03 -11.93 -5.43
CA LEU A 159 0.85 -12.35 -6.17
C LEU A 159 0.95 -12.01 -7.66
N VAL A 160 1.55 -10.87 -8.02
CA VAL A 160 1.86 -10.53 -9.42
C VAL A 160 2.78 -11.58 -10.04
N GLN A 161 3.88 -11.92 -9.37
CA GLN A 161 4.78 -12.97 -9.86
C GLN A 161 4.02 -14.27 -10.05
N PHE A 162 3.22 -14.65 -9.06
CA PHE A 162 2.41 -15.86 -9.12
C PHE A 162 1.40 -15.83 -10.29
N TYR A 163 0.74 -14.69 -10.54
CA TYR A 163 -0.16 -14.49 -11.68
C TYR A 163 0.58 -14.63 -13.02
N LEU A 164 1.71 -13.95 -13.20
CA LEU A 164 2.48 -14.03 -14.45
C LEU A 164 3.04 -15.43 -14.69
N ARG A 165 3.41 -16.17 -13.64
CA ARG A 165 3.79 -17.59 -13.72
C ARG A 165 2.66 -18.54 -14.14
N ARG A 166 1.42 -18.06 -14.23
CA ARG A 166 0.30 -18.81 -14.83
C ARG A 166 0.22 -18.65 -16.35
N ILE A 167 0.99 -17.72 -16.90
CA ILE A 167 1.10 -17.41 -18.32
C ILE A 167 2.49 -17.84 -18.83
N ALA A 168 3.56 -17.42 -18.14
CA ALA A 168 4.96 -17.79 -18.41
C ALA A 168 5.55 -18.51 -17.17
N PRO A 169 5.55 -19.86 -17.12
CA PRO A 169 5.94 -20.63 -15.93
C PRO A 169 7.33 -20.33 -15.36
N ASP A 170 8.26 -19.96 -16.23
CA ASP A 170 9.66 -19.65 -15.92
C ASP A 170 9.86 -18.20 -15.47
N PHE A 171 8.82 -17.35 -15.53
CA PHE A 171 8.90 -15.98 -15.04
C PHE A 171 9.26 -15.94 -13.56
N SER A 172 10.17 -15.06 -13.20
CA SER A 172 10.46 -14.71 -11.82
C SER A 172 10.63 -13.21 -11.70
N MET A 173 10.11 -12.64 -10.62
CA MET A 173 10.49 -11.28 -10.28
C MET A 173 11.99 -11.22 -9.96
N PRO A 174 12.65 -10.08 -10.21
CA PRO A 174 14.02 -9.85 -9.78
C PRO A 174 14.17 -10.02 -8.26
N GLU A 175 15.25 -10.67 -7.81
CA GLU A 175 15.53 -10.82 -6.39
C GLU A 175 15.96 -9.48 -5.78
N THR A 176 15.25 -9.01 -4.76
CA THR A 176 15.52 -7.72 -4.09
C THR A 176 16.54 -7.84 -2.94
N SER A 177 17.05 -9.04 -2.66
CA SER A 177 17.98 -9.36 -1.57
C SER A 177 19.45 -9.38 -2.00
N VAL A 178 19.73 -9.35 -3.30
CA VAL A 178 21.10 -9.42 -3.83
C VAL A 178 21.52 -8.04 -4.33
N GLU A 179 22.46 -7.42 -3.62
CA GLU A 179 23.21 -6.26 -4.11
C GLU A 179 24.05 -6.75 -5.29
N ILE A 180 23.58 -6.54 -6.53
CA ILE A 180 24.37 -6.85 -7.71
C ILE A 180 25.36 -5.71 -7.85
N ASP A 181 26.67 -6.03 -7.76
CA ASP A 181 27.88 -5.22 -7.99
C ASP A 181 27.73 -3.69 -8.20
N SER A 182 28.65 -2.88 -7.67
CA SER A 182 28.61 -1.41 -7.75
C SER A 182 28.56 -0.78 -9.17
N GLU A 183 28.73 -1.58 -10.22
CA GLU A 183 28.58 -1.20 -11.65
C GLU A 183 27.25 -1.67 -12.28
N THR A 184 26.43 -2.44 -11.55
CA THR A 184 25.13 -2.95 -11.97
C THR A 184 24.00 -2.28 -11.18
N TYR A 185 22.94 -1.95 -11.89
CA TYR A 185 21.77 -1.23 -11.38
C TYR A 185 21.14 -1.92 -10.15
N ASP A 186 20.91 -1.19 -9.07
CA ASP A 186 20.33 -1.72 -7.83
C ASP A 186 18.81 -1.96 -7.97
N TRP A 187 18.43 -3.23 -8.13
CA TRP A 187 17.04 -3.67 -8.18
C TRP A 187 16.23 -3.28 -6.94
N ARG A 188 16.88 -3.28 -5.78
CA ARG A 188 16.25 -2.90 -4.53
C ARG A 188 15.94 -1.42 -4.53
N GLU A 189 16.85 -0.57 -5.03
CA GLU A 189 16.63 0.86 -5.19
C GLU A 189 15.42 1.12 -6.10
N TRP A 190 15.37 0.49 -7.26
CA TRP A 190 14.26 0.64 -8.22
C TRP A 190 12.90 0.18 -7.68
N VAL A 191 12.81 -1.02 -7.08
CA VAL A 191 11.56 -1.47 -6.44
C VAL A 191 11.15 -0.51 -5.32
N ASN A 192 12.12 0.03 -4.57
CA ASN A 192 11.84 0.99 -3.50
C ASN A 192 11.30 2.32 -4.02
N GLU A 193 11.69 2.78 -5.21
CA GLU A 193 11.10 3.96 -5.84
C GLU A 193 9.60 3.77 -6.07
N TYR A 194 9.21 2.68 -6.71
CA TYR A 194 7.79 2.33 -6.93
C TYR A 194 7.01 2.17 -5.63
N ILE A 195 7.60 1.52 -4.62
CA ILE A 195 6.98 1.41 -3.29
C ILE A 195 6.79 2.80 -2.65
N ASN A 196 7.77 3.69 -2.80
CA ASN A 196 7.72 5.04 -2.26
C ASN A 196 6.69 5.89 -2.99
N ASP A 197 6.59 5.82 -4.31
CA ASP A 197 5.56 6.50 -5.10
C ASP A 197 4.15 5.98 -4.80
N SER A 198 4.00 4.66 -4.67
CA SER A 198 2.75 4.05 -4.21
C SER A 198 2.36 4.62 -2.84
N LYS A 199 3.32 4.69 -1.91
CA LYS A 199 3.15 5.29 -0.59
C LYS A 199 2.75 6.78 -0.68
N ARG A 200 3.36 7.57 -1.56
CA ARG A 200 3.02 8.99 -1.75
C ARG A 200 1.56 9.12 -2.23
N LEU A 201 1.19 8.39 -3.28
CA LEU A 201 -0.17 8.36 -3.84
C LEU A 201 -1.21 7.93 -2.80
N LEU A 202 -0.94 6.88 -1.99
CA LEU A 202 -1.83 6.44 -0.92
C LEU A 202 -2.10 7.53 0.12
N THR A 203 -1.08 8.32 0.46
CA THR A 203 -1.22 9.43 1.42
C THR A 203 -2.01 10.57 0.81
N VAL A 204 -1.63 11.03 -0.38
CA VAL A 204 -2.32 12.15 -1.07
C VAL A 204 -3.78 11.79 -1.32
N ARG A 205 -4.06 10.57 -1.77
CA ARG A 205 -5.41 10.04 -1.97
C ARG A 205 -6.29 10.12 -0.72
N ARG A 206 -5.76 9.77 0.45
CA ARG A 206 -6.52 9.69 1.71
C ARG A 206 -6.61 11.03 2.43
N LYS A 207 -5.60 11.88 2.28
CA LYS A 207 -5.41 13.09 3.08
C LYS A 207 -5.47 14.36 2.24
N ASN A 208 -5.97 14.30 1.00
CA ASN A 208 -6.03 15.40 0.04
C ASN A 208 -6.41 16.76 0.66
N VAL A 209 -7.58 16.83 1.33
CA VAL A 209 -8.05 18.05 2.00
C VAL A 209 -7.13 18.50 3.14
N LEU A 210 -6.60 17.57 3.94
CA LEU A 210 -5.63 17.89 4.99
C LEU A 210 -4.35 18.48 4.39
N LEU A 211 -3.86 17.91 3.29
CA LEU A 211 -2.67 18.38 2.60
C LEU A 211 -2.90 19.74 1.95
N LYS A 212 -4.12 20.02 1.47
CA LYS A 212 -4.49 21.36 0.99
C LYS A 212 -4.35 22.41 2.08
N HIS A 213 -4.87 22.14 3.28
CA HIS A 213 -4.71 23.05 4.41
C HIS A 213 -3.25 23.26 4.79
N LEU A 214 -2.43 22.21 4.77
CA LEU A 214 -0.99 22.35 4.98
C LEU A 214 -0.35 23.26 3.93
N SER A 215 -0.71 23.09 2.66
CA SER A 215 -0.22 23.95 1.57
C SER A 215 -0.65 25.41 1.76
N ASP A 216 -1.88 25.64 2.18
CA ASP A 216 -2.39 26.98 2.51
C ASP A 216 -1.65 27.64 3.67
N PHE A 217 -1.09 26.85 4.60
CA PHE A 217 -0.24 27.33 5.67
C PHE A 217 1.25 27.47 5.29
N GLY A 218 1.60 27.27 4.01
CA GLY A 218 2.96 27.43 3.49
C GLY A 218 3.79 26.15 3.43
N ALA A 219 3.20 24.97 3.66
CA ALA A 219 3.92 23.71 3.48
C ALA A 219 4.11 23.39 1.99
N THR A 220 5.34 23.04 1.63
CA THR A 220 5.70 22.58 0.27
C THR A 220 6.11 21.11 0.26
N ALA A 221 6.51 20.56 1.41
CA ALA A 221 6.90 19.16 1.54
C ALA A 221 6.30 18.52 2.80
N LEU A 222 5.90 17.26 2.67
CA LEU A 222 5.41 16.42 3.76
C LEU A 222 6.27 15.16 3.88
N GLU A 223 6.87 14.95 5.05
CA GLU A 223 7.72 13.80 5.32
C GLU A 223 6.96 12.67 6.03
N ARG A 224 7.01 11.47 5.47
CA ARG A 224 6.54 10.25 6.14
C ARG A 224 7.69 9.50 6.79
N LYS A 225 7.36 8.49 7.61
CA LYS A 225 8.34 7.55 8.17
C LYS A 225 9.23 6.96 7.07
N HIS A 226 10.49 6.66 7.42
CA HIS A 226 11.54 6.22 6.49
C HIS A 226 11.86 7.25 5.40
N GLU A 227 11.81 8.54 5.74
CA GLU A 227 12.26 9.65 4.88
C GLU A 227 11.51 9.76 3.53
N VAL A 228 10.33 9.15 3.41
CA VAL A 228 9.52 9.27 2.20
C VAL A 228 8.93 10.67 2.13
N GLN A 229 9.57 11.52 1.32
CA GLN A 229 9.13 12.89 1.06
C GLN A 229 7.99 12.92 0.04
N ILE A 230 6.96 13.73 0.30
CA ILE A 230 5.90 14.08 -0.64
C ILE A 230 6.06 15.58 -0.94
N ASP A 231 6.37 15.92 -2.18
CA ASP A 231 6.31 17.30 -2.67
C ASP A 231 4.84 17.67 -2.87
N LEU A 232 4.31 18.55 -2.02
CA LEU A 232 2.90 18.96 -2.08
C LEU A 232 2.59 19.77 -3.35
N THR A 233 3.60 20.37 -3.98
CA THR A 233 3.43 21.17 -5.20
C THR A 233 3.25 20.30 -6.45
N ALA A 234 3.59 19.02 -6.37
CA ALA A 234 3.45 18.05 -7.46
C ALA A 234 2.03 17.45 -7.57
N TYR A 235 1.12 17.79 -6.65
CA TYR A 235 -0.21 17.19 -6.56
C TYR A 235 -1.32 18.25 -6.60
N GLU A 236 -2.45 17.90 -7.21
CA GLU A 236 -3.68 18.68 -7.08
C GLU A 236 -4.35 18.37 -5.73
N LEU A 237 -4.51 19.38 -4.89
CA LEU A 237 -4.95 19.22 -3.51
C LEU A 237 -6.35 19.81 -3.26
N ASP A 238 -6.93 20.53 -4.21
CA ASP A 238 -8.24 21.18 -4.02
C ASP A 238 -9.47 20.31 -4.38
N MET A 239 -9.23 19.06 -4.77
CA MET A 239 -10.27 18.12 -5.18
C MET A 239 -11.23 17.76 -4.05
N TYR A 240 -12.46 17.42 -4.42
CA TYR A 240 -13.37 16.78 -3.48
C TYR A 240 -12.83 15.41 -3.05
N PRO A 241 -13.06 14.94 -1.80
CA PRO A 241 -12.53 13.65 -1.33
C PRO A 241 -12.93 12.44 -2.19
N ALA A 242 -14.11 12.47 -2.82
CA ALA A 242 -14.55 11.41 -3.73
C ALA A 242 -13.77 11.42 -5.05
N GLU A 243 -13.44 12.59 -5.56
CA GLU A 243 -12.65 12.79 -6.79
C GLU A 243 -11.19 12.38 -6.56
N ALA A 244 -10.57 12.87 -5.48
CA ALA A 244 -9.20 12.48 -5.10
C ALA A 244 -9.08 10.95 -4.92
N LYS A 245 -10.12 10.29 -4.40
CA LYS A 245 -10.16 8.82 -4.27
C LYS A 245 -10.09 8.09 -5.61
N THR A 246 -10.61 8.69 -6.67
CA THR A 246 -10.63 8.13 -8.03
C THR A 246 -9.35 8.49 -8.76
N VAL A 247 -9.02 9.78 -8.86
CA VAL A 247 -7.84 10.28 -9.59
C VAL A 247 -6.56 9.61 -9.11
N TYR A 248 -6.33 9.59 -7.79
CA TYR A 248 -5.12 8.97 -7.24
C TYR A 248 -5.20 7.45 -7.13
N ALA A 249 -6.38 6.84 -7.31
CA ALA A 249 -6.45 5.39 -7.50
C ALA A 249 -6.06 5.00 -8.93
N THR A 250 -6.46 5.79 -9.93
CA THR A 250 -6.05 5.61 -11.32
C THR A 250 -4.55 5.82 -11.49
N ALA A 251 -3.98 6.90 -10.96
CA ALA A 251 -2.53 7.11 -10.98
C ALA A 251 -1.76 5.98 -10.26
N HIS A 252 -2.33 5.41 -9.20
CA HIS A 252 -1.75 4.26 -8.52
C HIS A 252 -1.85 2.97 -9.35
N GLU A 253 -2.92 2.80 -10.11
CA GLU A 253 -3.04 1.70 -11.07
C GLU A 253 -1.99 1.80 -12.18
N GLU A 254 -1.85 2.96 -12.81
CA GLU A 254 -0.84 3.23 -13.84
C GLU A 254 0.58 2.96 -13.31
N LEU A 255 0.91 3.44 -12.10
CA LEU A 255 2.20 3.16 -11.45
C LEU A 255 2.50 1.66 -11.34
N TRP A 256 1.51 0.85 -10.96
CA TRP A 256 1.74 -0.60 -10.81
C TRP A 256 1.70 -1.35 -12.13
N ILE A 257 1.04 -0.82 -13.17
CA ILE A 257 1.16 -1.37 -14.53
C ILE A 257 2.58 -1.12 -15.04
N GLU A 258 3.08 0.11 -14.95
CA GLU A 258 4.44 0.49 -15.35
C GLU A 258 5.50 -0.35 -14.61
N PHE A 259 5.34 -0.53 -13.29
CA PHE A 259 6.19 -1.43 -12.51
C PHE A 259 6.26 -2.83 -13.11
N VAL A 260 5.13 -3.40 -13.49
CA VAL A 260 5.07 -4.77 -14.01
C VAL A 260 5.63 -4.85 -15.42
N GLU A 261 5.36 -3.86 -16.27
CA GLU A 261 5.93 -3.76 -17.62
C GLU A 261 7.45 -3.70 -17.56
N GLU A 262 8.00 -2.80 -16.74
CA GLU A 262 9.45 -2.73 -16.53
C GLU A 262 10.00 -4.04 -15.93
N ALA A 263 9.28 -4.68 -15.00
CA ALA A 263 9.72 -5.95 -14.43
C ALA A 263 9.86 -7.05 -15.49
N VAL A 264 8.89 -7.16 -16.42
CA VAL A 264 8.93 -8.19 -17.48
C VAL A 264 9.97 -7.87 -18.55
N GLU A 265 10.18 -6.59 -18.88
CA GLU A 265 11.26 -6.18 -19.79
C GLU A 265 12.63 -6.53 -19.22
N ARG A 266 12.87 -6.18 -17.95
CA ARG A 266 14.18 -6.36 -17.32
C ARG A 266 14.48 -7.82 -16.98
N THR A 267 13.49 -8.71 -17.01
CA THR A 267 13.65 -10.16 -16.82
C THR A 267 13.66 -10.93 -18.14
N ASP A 268 13.79 -10.26 -19.28
CA ASP A 268 13.85 -10.88 -20.61
C ASP A 268 12.56 -11.66 -20.96
N ASN A 269 11.40 -11.22 -20.44
CA ASN A 269 10.06 -11.72 -20.78
C ASN A 269 9.15 -10.61 -21.39
N PRO A 270 9.62 -9.75 -22.31
CA PRO A 270 8.83 -8.63 -22.83
C PRO A 270 7.56 -9.07 -23.58
N GLU A 271 7.48 -10.33 -24.03
CA GLU A 271 6.28 -10.89 -24.65
C GLU A 271 5.05 -10.89 -23.72
N LEU A 272 5.25 -10.81 -22.39
CA LEU A 272 4.16 -10.67 -21.43
C LEU A 272 3.43 -9.33 -21.55
N MET A 273 4.06 -8.29 -22.10
CA MET A 273 3.38 -7.02 -22.38
C MET A 273 2.36 -7.12 -23.49
N GLU A 274 2.47 -8.12 -24.38
CA GLU A 274 1.56 -8.36 -25.51
C GLU A 274 0.68 -9.61 -25.30
N ALA A 275 1.03 -10.45 -24.33
CA ALA A 275 0.25 -11.63 -24.00
C ALA A 275 -1.10 -11.23 -23.41
N PRO A 276 -2.21 -11.86 -23.83
CA PRO A 276 -3.52 -11.57 -23.25
C PRO A 276 -3.51 -11.91 -21.75
N GLY A 277 -4.07 -11.01 -20.94
CA GLY A 277 -4.27 -11.26 -19.52
C GLY A 277 -5.28 -12.39 -19.30
N LEU A 278 -5.05 -13.18 -18.24
CA LEU A 278 -6.04 -14.10 -17.73
C LEU A 278 -7.22 -13.32 -17.16
N SER A 279 -8.44 -13.76 -17.50
CA SER A 279 -9.64 -13.37 -16.76
C SER A 279 -9.58 -13.87 -15.32
N LYS A 280 -10.43 -13.31 -14.46
CA LYS A 280 -10.56 -13.73 -13.06
C LYS A 280 -10.82 -15.24 -12.92
N ALA A 281 -11.72 -15.77 -13.75
CA ALA A 281 -12.10 -17.18 -13.72
C ALA A 281 -10.94 -18.08 -14.19
N GLU A 282 -10.21 -17.68 -15.24
CA GLU A 282 -9.03 -18.44 -15.70
C GLU A 282 -7.90 -18.43 -14.68
N PHE A 283 -7.67 -17.29 -14.02
CA PHE A 283 -6.68 -17.22 -12.96
C PHE A 283 -7.07 -18.10 -11.77
N ALA A 284 -8.32 -18.00 -11.31
CA ALA A 284 -8.83 -18.86 -10.24
C ALA A 284 -8.73 -20.35 -10.62
N GLU A 285 -9.10 -20.72 -11.84
CA GLU A 285 -9.02 -22.10 -12.30
C GLU A 285 -7.58 -22.62 -12.31
N LYS A 286 -6.64 -21.82 -12.82
CA LYS A 286 -5.21 -22.16 -12.78
C LYS A 286 -4.64 -22.26 -11.37
N ILE A 287 -5.30 -21.69 -10.35
CA ILE A 287 -4.94 -21.91 -8.94
C ILE A 287 -5.48 -23.25 -8.47
N ARG A 288 -6.74 -23.59 -8.77
CA ARG A 288 -7.37 -24.85 -8.33
C ARG A 288 -6.66 -26.07 -8.87
N THR A 289 -6.08 -25.97 -10.07
CA THR A 289 -5.37 -27.07 -10.71
C THR A 289 -3.87 -27.10 -10.39
N LEU A 290 -3.41 -26.37 -9.37
CA LEU A 290 -2.04 -26.49 -8.90
C LEU A 290 -1.87 -27.79 -8.13
N GLU A 291 -1.01 -28.66 -8.66
CA GLU A 291 -0.49 -29.82 -7.93
C GLU A 291 0.47 -29.40 -6.80
#